data_AF-A0A6I1JI02-F1
#
_entry.id   AF-A0A6I1JI02-F1
#
_cell.length_a   1.000
_cell.length_b   1.000
_cell.length_c   1.000
_cell.angle_alpha   90.00
_cell.angle_beta   90.00
_cell.angle_gamma   90.00
#
_symmetry.space_group_name_H-M   'P 1'
#
loop_
_entity.id
_entity.type
_entity.pdbx_description
1 polymer ?
#
loop_
_entity_poly.entity_id
_entity_poly.type
_entity_poly.pdbx_seq_one_letter_code
_entity_poly.pdbx_strand_id
1 'polypeptide(L)' 'RGFALVRDGEGRPLRAAAAVTPGMALAIQFADGSVAATADGAAPTAAPRSPARSAEPKVRKTGEGQGTLF' A
#
# COMPACT_ATOMS: atom_id res chain seq x y z
N ARG A 1 -15.64 13.06 3.16
CA ARG A 1 -14.89 11.90 2.62
C ARG A 1 -13.44 12.05 3.02
N GLY A 2 -13.04 11.37 4.08
CA GLY A 2 -11.69 11.41 4.63
C GLY A 2 -11.01 10.05 4.48
N PHE A 3 -9.69 10.05 4.62
CA PHE A 3 -8.89 8.84 4.69
C PHE A 3 -8.02 8.90 5.94
N ALA A 4 -7.55 7.74 6.38
CA ALA A 4 -6.56 7.62 7.43
C ALA A 4 -5.42 6.71 6.94
N LEU A 5 -4.21 7.00 7.38
CA LEU A 5 -3.05 6.13 7.16
C LEU A 5 -2.95 5.17 8.33
N VAL A 6 -2.76 3.88 8.04
CA VAL A 6 -2.56 2.84 9.06
C VAL A 6 -1.10 2.43 9.05
N ARG A 7 -0.48 2.37 10.23
CA ARG A 7 0.92 1.97 10.44
C ARG A 7 1.02 0.86 11.48
N ASP A 8 2.02 0.01 11.34
CA ASP A 8 2.34 -1.03 12.32
C ASP A 8 3.09 -0.45 13.54
N GLY A 9 3.44 -1.31 14.50
CA GLY A 9 4.19 -0.93 15.71
C GLY A 9 5.61 -0.40 15.44
N GLU A 10 6.16 -0.60 14.23
CA GLU A 10 7.44 -0.03 13.80
C GLU A 10 7.25 1.27 12.99
N GLY A 11 6.00 1.75 12.86
CA GLY A 11 5.65 2.95 12.10
C GLY A 11 5.60 2.76 10.58
N ARG A 12 5.69 1.52 10.08
CA ARG A 12 5.65 1.23 8.64
C ARG A 12 4.21 1.24 8.13
N PRO A 13 3.93 1.80 6.95
CA PRO A 13 2.58 1.87 6.42
C PRO A 13 2.05 0.48 6.03
N LEU A 14 0.89 0.13 6.59
CA LEU A 14 0.12 -1.06 6.24
C LEU A 14 -0.75 -0.75 5.01
N ARG A 15 -0.52 -1.50 3.93
CA ARG A 15 -1.18 -1.29 2.63
C ARG A 15 -2.33 -2.26 2.35
N ALA A 16 -2.52 -3.26 3.19
CA ALA A 16 -3.56 -4.28 3.04
C ALA A 16 -4.00 -4.83 4.40
N ALA A 17 -5.30 -5.13 4.53
CA ALA A 17 -5.86 -5.71 5.75
C ALA A 17 -5.25 -7.09 6.09
N ALA A 18 -4.84 -7.86 5.07
CA ALA A 18 -4.17 -9.16 5.26
C ALA A 18 -2.80 -9.08 5.97
N ALA A 19 -2.23 -7.89 6.10
CA ALA A 19 -1.00 -7.67 6.88
C ALA A 19 -1.27 -7.37 8.37
N VAL A 20 -2.55 -7.24 8.76
CA VAL A 20 -2.95 -7.00 10.15
C VAL A 20 -3.24 -8.33 10.83
N THR A 21 -2.62 -8.56 11.98
CA THR A 21 -2.86 -9.75 12.81
C THR A 21 -3.64 -9.39 14.08
N PRO A 22 -4.45 -10.30 14.64
CA PRO A 22 -5.09 -10.07 15.94
C PRO A 22 -4.04 -9.74 17.02
N GLY A 23 -4.35 -8.78 17.88
CA GLY A 23 -3.46 -8.26 18.92
C GLY A 23 -2.36 -7.30 18.42
N MET A 24 -2.29 -6.99 17.13
CA MET A 24 -1.27 -6.09 16.59
C MET A 24 -1.49 -4.65 17.07
N ALA A 25 -0.44 -4.01 17.56
CA ALA A 25 -0.44 -2.57 17.82
C ALA A 25 -0.38 -1.79 16.49
N LEU A 26 -1.28 -0.83 16.34
CA LEU A 26 -1.45 -0.01 15.17
C LEU A 26 -1.38 1.47 15.55
N ALA A 27 -0.85 2.28 14.63
CA ALA A 27 -0.98 3.73 14.66
C ALA A 27 -1.85 4.19 13.49
N ILE A 28 -2.94 4.89 13.80
CA ILE A 28 -3.87 5.44 12.81
C ILE A 28 -3.62 6.95 12.73
N GLN A 29 -3.33 7.45 11.53
CA GLN A 29 -3.10 8.87 11.26
C GLN A 29 -4.28 9.47 10.52
N PHE A 30 -4.88 10.48 11.13
CA PHE A 30 -5.85 11.38 10.53
C PHE A 30 -5.17 12.69 10.11
N ALA A 31 -5.93 13.58 9.47
CA ALA A 31 -5.42 14.89 9.07
C ALA A 31 -5.10 15.81 10.27
N ASP A 32 -5.73 15.58 11.41
CA ASP A 32 -5.64 16.37 12.64
C ASP A 32 -4.78 15.72 13.73
N GLY A 33 -4.34 14.47 13.54
CA GLY A 33 -3.59 13.79 14.58
C GLY A 33 -3.43 12.29 14.39
N SER A 34 -2.98 11.67 15.47
CA SER A 34 -2.54 10.28 15.52
C SER A 34 -3.14 9.59 16.73
N VAL A 35 -3.66 8.38 16.56
CA VAL A 35 -4.18 7.56 17.66
C VAL A 35 -3.60 6.16 17.61
N ALA A 36 -3.39 5.56 18.79
CA ALA A 36 -3.03 4.16 18.92
C ALA A 36 -4.29 3.28 18.90
N ALA A 37 -4.18 2.10 18.31
CA ALA A 37 -5.24 1.09 18.27
C ALA A 37 -4.65 -0.31 18.37
N THR A 38 -5.46 -1.26 18.83
CA THR A 38 -5.14 -2.70 18.78
C THR A 38 -6.05 -3.37 17.78
N ALA A 39 -5.50 -4.23 16.94
CA ALA A 39 -6.28 -5.00 15.98
C ALA A 39 -7.01 -6.15 16.69
N ASP A 40 -8.34 -6.09 16.72
CA ASP A 40 -9.19 -7.13 17.28
C ASP A 40 -9.87 -7.98 16.19
N GLY A 41 -10.45 -9.11 16.59
CA GLY A 41 -11.21 -10.02 15.72
C GLY A 41 -10.36 -11.08 15.01
N ALA A 42 -10.98 -11.83 14.10
CA ALA A 42 -10.28 -12.84 13.32
C ALA A 42 -9.48 -12.19 12.18
N ALA A 43 -8.29 -12.76 11.89
CA ALA A 43 -7.50 -12.32 10.74
C ALA A 43 -8.35 -12.35 9.47
N PRO A 44 -8.36 -11.28 8.65
CA PRO A 44 -9.16 -11.25 7.45
C PRO A 44 -8.72 -12.38 6.53
N THR A 45 -9.70 -13.14 6.00
CA THR A 45 -9.41 -14.15 4.98
C THR A 45 -8.84 -13.42 3.77
N ALA A 46 -7.58 -13.74 3.42
CA ALA A 46 -6.93 -13.10 2.29
C ALA A 46 -7.73 -13.45 1.03
N ALA A 47 -8.38 -12.45 0.42
CA ALA A 47 -8.93 -12.63 -0.91
C ALA A 47 -7.80 -13.08 -1.86
N PRO A 48 -8.07 -14.00 -2.80
CA PRO A 48 -7.04 -14.48 -3.72
C PRO A 48 -6.44 -13.27 -4.43
N ARG A 49 -5.11 -13.12 -4.30
CA ARG A 49 -4.38 -12.10 -5.05
C ARG A 49 -4.56 -12.46 -6.53
N SER A 50 -5.34 -11.68 -7.26
CA SER A 50 -5.20 -11.64 -8.71
C SER A 50 -3.72 -11.36 -8.98
N PRO A 51 -3.04 -12.17 -9.82
CA PRO A 51 -1.62 -12.00 -10.06
C PRO A 51 -1.42 -10.56 -10.51
N ALA A 52 -0.63 -9.81 -9.73
CA ALA A 52 -0.17 -8.50 -10.13
C ALA A 52 0.48 -8.70 -11.49
N ARG A 53 -0.15 -8.13 -12.53
CA ARG A 53 0.43 -8.09 -13.87
C ARG A 53 1.78 -7.42 -13.67
N SER A 54 2.85 -8.22 -13.76
CA SER A 54 4.22 -7.74 -13.70
C SER A 54 4.29 -6.51 -14.58
N ALA A 55 4.55 -5.35 -13.97
CA ALA A 55 5.00 -4.20 -14.72
C ALA A 55 6.37 -4.61 -15.26
N GLU A 56 6.36 -5.21 -16.45
CA GLU A 56 7.56 -5.43 -17.24
C GLU A 56 8.31 -4.10 -17.29
N PRO A 57 9.61 -4.06 -16.93
CA PRO A 57 10.42 -2.90 -17.19
C PRO A 57 10.45 -2.77 -18.72
N LYS A 58 9.73 -1.78 -19.26
CA LYS A 58 9.78 -1.44 -20.67
C LYS A 58 11.21 -1.02 -20.98
N VAL A 59 12.00 -1.99 -21.46
CA VAL A 59 13.30 -1.78 -22.08
C VAL A 59 13.09 -0.66 -23.09
N ARG A 60 13.72 0.49 -22.85
CA ARG A 60 13.77 1.60 -23.79
C ARG A 60 14.49 1.09 -25.03
N LYS A 61 13.75 0.59 -26.01
CA LYS A 61 14.26 0.41 -27.37
C LYS A 61 14.47 1.81 -27.94
N THR A 62 15.73 2.22 -27.95
CA THR A 62 16.30 3.15 -28.92
C THR A 62 15.87 2.73 -30.32
N GLY A 63 15.40 3.68 -31.12
CA GLY A 63 15.14 3.46 -32.55
C GLY A 63 14.03 4.35 -33.08
N GLU A 64 14.42 5.46 -33.71
CA GLU A 64 13.69 6.17 -34.77
C GLU A 64 12.29 6.72 -34.44
N GLY A 65 12.23 8.03 -34.23
CA GLY A 65 10.96 8.77 -34.15
C GLY A 65 11.05 10.07 -33.37
N GLN A 66 12.16 10.81 -33.47
CA GLN A 66 12.26 12.19 -33.00
C GLN A 66 12.54 13.05 -34.21
N GLY A 67 11.45 13.53 -34.82
CA GLY A 67 11.52 14.58 -35.83
C GLY A 67 12.16 15.82 -35.20
N THR A 68 13.23 16.29 -35.80
CA THR A 68 13.88 17.55 -35.46
C THR A 68 12.92 18.69 -35.76
N LEU A 69 12.32 19.28 -34.72
CA LEU A 69 11.69 20.59 -34.83
C LEU A 69 12.80 21.64 -34.71
N PHE A 70 13.19 22.16 -35.86
CA PHE A 70 13.77 23.50 -35.99
C PHE A 70 12.66 24.53 -35.81
#